data_AF-A0A528TW82-F1
#
_entry.id   AF-A0A528TW82-F1
#
_cell.length_a   1.000
_cell.length_b   1.000
_cell.length_c   1.000
_cell.angle_alpha   90.00
_cell.angle_beta   90.00
_cell.angle_gamma   90.00
#
_symmetry.space_group_name_H-M   'P 1'
#
loop_
_entity.id
_entity.type
_entity.pdbx_description
1 polymer ?
#
loop_
_entity_poly.entity_id
_entity_poly.type
_entity_poly.pdbx_seq_one_letter_code
_entity_poly.pdbx_strand_id
1 'polypeptide(L)'
;MKDASPAKIYALHIGVIALLFALNFVLPDYHQGLFARIMALAVFAMGYNLLFGYVGLLSLGHAMFFSAGLYGAGLAVYQLGWGVPEAFVAGVACGALLALVIGLLALRTSGVAFMIVTMMFA
;
A
#
# COMPACT_ATOMS: atom_id res chain seq x y z
N MET A 1 29.87 -14.35 0.00
CA MET A 1 28.53 -14.36 -0.62
C MET A 1 28.75 -14.46 -2.11
N LYS A 2 28.66 -15.69 -2.64
CA LYS A 2 29.26 -16.13 -3.89
C LYS A 2 28.22 -16.06 -5.01
N ASP A 3 28.41 -15.13 -5.95
CA ASP A 3 27.88 -15.07 -7.32
C ASP A 3 26.57 -15.84 -7.57
N ALA A 4 25.48 -15.41 -6.95
CA ALA A 4 24.17 -15.84 -7.40
C ALA A 4 23.92 -15.19 -8.77
N SER A 5 23.85 -16.01 -9.83
CA SER A 5 23.44 -15.54 -11.15
C SER A 5 22.15 -14.72 -11.01
N PRO A 6 22.04 -13.55 -11.67
CA PRO A 6 20.85 -12.68 -11.55
C PRO A 6 19.55 -13.45 -11.84
N ALA A 7 19.61 -14.44 -12.76
CA ALA A 7 18.49 -15.33 -13.05
C ALA A 7 17.98 -16.12 -11.83
N LYS A 8 18.87 -16.56 -10.94
CA LYS A 8 18.50 -17.32 -9.73
C LYS A 8 17.80 -16.42 -8.70
N ILE A 9 18.19 -15.15 -8.63
CA ILE A 9 17.57 -14.14 -7.76
C ILE A 9 16.16 -13.83 -8.27
N TYR A 10 15.98 -13.56 -9.56
CA TYR A 10 14.66 -13.31 -10.15
C TYR A 10 13.73 -14.52 -10.00
N ALA A 11 14.25 -15.74 -10.24
CA ALA A 11 13.49 -16.96 -10.05
C ALA A 11 13.00 -17.13 -8.59
N LEU A 12 13.83 -16.78 -7.61
CA LEU A 12 13.43 -16.81 -6.20
C LEU A 12 12.30 -15.80 -5.91
N HIS A 13 12.44 -14.55 -6.36
CA HIS A 13 11.42 -13.53 -6.11
C HIS A 13 10.08 -13.89 -6.76
N ILE A 14 10.10 -14.32 -8.02
CA ILE A 14 8.90 -14.76 -8.73
C ILE A 14 8.31 -16.00 -8.05
N GLY A 15 9.15 -16.95 -7.61
CA GLY A 15 8.71 -18.13 -6.88
C GLY A 15 8.00 -17.79 -5.57
N VAL A 16 8.52 -16.83 -4.79
CA VAL A 16 7.88 -16.35 -3.57
C VAL A 16 6.55 -15.66 -3.87
N ILE A 17 6.50 -14.79 -4.88
CA ILE A 17 5.25 -14.10 -5.27
C ILE A 17 4.18 -15.12 -5.69
N ALA A 18 4.56 -16.11 -6.51
CA ALA A 18 3.67 -17.18 -6.93
C ALA A 18 3.17 -18.02 -5.76
N LEU A 19 4.04 -18.33 -4.79
CA LEU A 19 3.66 -19.04 -3.57
C LEU A 19 2.65 -18.25 -2.73
N LEU A 20 2.90 -16.96 -2.50
CA LEU A 20 2.00 -16.09 -1.74
C LEU A 20 0.63 -15.95 -2.41
N PHE A 21 0.62 -15.87 -3.75
CA PHE A 21 -0.62 -15.85 -4.53
C PHE A 21 -1.39 -17.17 -4.42
N ALA A 22 -0.70 -18.30 -4.59
CA ALA A 22 -1.31 -19.63 -4.46
C ALA A 22 -1.89 -19.87 -3.05
N LEU A 23 -1.21 -19.37 -2.02
CA LEU A 23 -1.64 -19.51 -0.62
C LEU A 23 -3.01 -18.87 -0.38
N ASN A 24 -3.37 -17.82 -1.13
CA ASN A 24 -4.68 -17.19 -1.03
C ASN A 24 -5.84 -18.14 -1.39
N PHE A 25 -5.62 -19.12 -2.26
CA PHE A 25 -6.67 -20.06 -2.72
C PHE A 25 -6.71 -21.37 -1.92
N VAL A 26 -5.66 -21.67 -1.15
CA VAL A 26 -5.52 -22.93 -0.40
C VAL A 26 -5.92 -22.78 1.07
N LEU A 27 -5.78 -21.57 1.62
CA LEU A 27 -6.06 -21.30 3.03
C LEU A 27 -7.56 -21.36 3.37
N PRO A 28 -7.94 -21.85 4.57
CA PRO A 28 -9.30 -21.73 5.09
C PRO A 28 -9.72 -20.25 5.26
N ASP A 29 -11.02 -19.97 5.19
CA ASP A 29 -11.60 -18.61 5.17
C ASP A 29 -11.01 -17.64 6.21
N TYR A 30 -10.90 -18.09 7.46
CA TYR A 30 -10.34 -17.27 8.55
C TYR A 30 -8.87 -16.89 8.28
N HIS A 31 -8.05 -17.85 7.86
CA HIS A 31 -6.64 -17.62 7.57
C HIS A 31 -6.46 -16.82 6.28
N GLN A 32 -7.32 -17.03 5.28
CA GLN A 32 -7.30 -16.25 4.05
C GLN A 32 -7.57 -14.76 4.33
N GLY A 33 -8.59 -14.44 5.14
CA GLY A 33 -8.91 -13.06 5.52
C GLY A 33 -7.80 -12.41 6.35
N LEU A 34 -7.21 -13.14 7.30
CA LEU A 34 -6.06 -12.66 8.07
C LEU A 34 -4.84 -12.42 7.17
N PHE A 35 -4.55 -13.36 6.26
CA PHE A 35 -3.45 -13.25 5.31
C PHE A 35 -3.62 -12.03 4.39
N ALA A 36 -4.81 -11.79 3.86
CA ALA A 36 -5.10 -10.60 3.05
C ALA A 36 -4.85 -9.29 3.83
N ARG A 37 -5.23 -9.23 5.11
CA ARG A 37 -4.94 -8.08 5.99
C ARG A 37 -3.45 -7.89 6.22
N ILE A 38 -2.71 -8.97 6.47
CA ILE A 38 -1.25 -8.92 6.64
C ILE A 38 -0.59 -8.39 5.36
N MET A 39 -0.99 -8.88 4.19
CA MET A 39 -0.47 -8.41 2.90
C MET A 39 -0.78 -6.91 2.67
N ALA A 40 -2.00 -6.46 2.97
CA ALA A 40 -2.36 -5.05 2.86
C ALA A 40 -1.51 -4.16 3.78
N LEU A 41 -1.31 -4.57 5.04
CA LEU A 41 -0.46 -3.84 5.99
C LEU A 41 1.02 -3.89 5.61
N ALA A 42 1.50 -4.99 5.01
CA ALA A 42 2.86 -5.09 4.52
C ALA A 42 3.12 -4.10 3.38
N VAL A 43 2.20 -3.99 2.42
CA VAL A 43 2.29 -3.00 1.34
C VAL A 43 2.25 -1.57 1.89
N PHE A 44 1.39 -1.32 2.88
CA PHE A 44 1.35 -0.03 3.57
C PHE A 44 2.69 0.30 4.26
N ALA A 45 3.28 -0.65 4.98
CA ALA A 45 4.58 -0.47 5.64
C ALA A 45 5.72 -0.26 4.63
N MET A 46 5.70 -0.96 3.49
CA MET A 46 6.66 -0.75 2.41
C MET A 46 6.54 0.65 1.79
N GLY A 47 5.31 1.14 1.58
CA GLY A 47 5.06 2.51 1.12
C GLY A 47 5.56 3.57 2.11
N TYR A 48 5.31 3.36 3.40
CA TYR A 48 5.86 4.20 4.47
C TYR A 48 7.39 4.21 4.45
N ASN A 49 8.01 3.02 4.36
CA ASN A 49 9.46 2.91 4.29
C ASN A 49 10.05 3.56 3.04
N LEU A 50 9.32 3.57 1.91
CA LEU A 50 9.77 4.27 0.72
C LEU A 50 9.91 5.78 0.97
N LEU A 51 8.89 6.41 1.58
CA LEU A 51 8.93 7.84 1.89
C LEU A 51 9.92 8.16 3.02
N PHE A 52 9.83 7.43 4.14
CA PHE A 52 10.66 7.74 5.30
C PHE A 52 12.09 7.23 5.16
N GLY A 53 12.27 5.98 4.73
CA GLY A 53 13.57 5.32 4.66
C GLY A 53 14.44 5.78 3.50
N TYR A 54 13.85 6.10 2.34
CA TYR A 54 14.64 6.53 1.16
C TYR A 54 14.61 8.04 0.92
N VAL A 55 13.46 8.70 1.13
CA VAL A 55 13.34 10.16 0.89
C VAL A 55 13.62 10.97 2.16
N GLY A 56 13.54 10.35 3.35
CA GLY A 56 13.73 11.06 4.63
C GLY A 56 12.50 11.87 5.07
N LEU A 57 11.35 11.66 4.43
CA LEU A 57 10.11 12.35 4.75
C LEU A 57 9.32 11.57 5.80
N LEU A 58 9.49 11.95 7.06
CA LEU A 58 8.69 11.43 8.16
C LEU A 58 7.30 12.08 8.11
N SER A 59 6.29 11.37 7.61
CA SER A 59 4.89 11.81 7.64
C SER A 59 4.12 11.05 8.72
N LEU A 60 3.32 11.76 9.51
CA LEU A 60 2.41 11.15 10.49
C LEU A 60 0.98 11.00 9.94
N GLY A 61 0.73 11.47 8.72
CA GLY A 61 -0.59 11.48 8.08
C GLY A 61 -1.03 10.19 7.39
N HIS A 62 -0.25 9.11 7.47
CA HIS A 62 -0.43 7.94 6.59
C HIS A 62 -1.79 7.25 6.69
N ALA A 63 -2.47 7.37 7.84
CA ALA A 63 -3.83 6.85 8.02
C ALA A 63 -4.82 7.40 6.98
N MET A 64 -4.68 8.66 6.54
CA MET A 64 -5.56 9.26 5.55
C MET A 64 -5.41 8.62 4.16
N PHE A 65 -4.19 8.28 3.76
CA PHE A 65 -3.93 7.64 2.46
C PHE A 65 -4.41 6.19 2.47
N PHE A 66 -4.19 5.51 3.60
CA PHE A 66 -4.66 4.14 3.80
C PHE A 66 -6.19 4.06 3.77
N SER A 67 -6.88 4.97 4.47
CA SER A 67 -8.34 5.02 4.49
C SER A 67 -8.93 5.36 3.12
N ALA A 68 -8.34 6.32 2.39
CA ALA A 68 -8.80 6.70 1.05
C ALA A 68 -8.78 5.52 0.06
N GLY A 69 -7.71 4.73 0.05
CA GLY A 69 -7.62 3.54 -0.80
C GLY A 69 -8.58 2.43 -0.36
N LEU A 70 -8.68 2.18 0.96
CA LEU A 70 -9.55 1.14 1.53
C LEU A 70 -11.03 1.43 1.24
N TYR A 71 -11.48 2.68 1.47
CA TYR A 71 -12.85 3.08 1.18
C TYR A 71 -13.11 3.18 -0.32
N GLY A 72 -12.16 3.64 -1.13
CA GLY A 72 -12.29 3.68 -2.58
C GLY A 72 -12.54 2.30 -3.19
N ALA A 73 -11.80 1.28 -2.75
CA ALA A 73 -12.02 -0.09 -3.18
C ALA A 73 -13.25 -0.72 -2.51
N GLY A 74 -13.39 -0.58 -1.19
CA GLY A 74 -14.47 -1.22 -0.43
C GLY A 74 -15.85 -0.71 -0.84
N LEU A 75 -16.04 0.60 -0.95
CA LEU A 75 -17.33 1.18 -1.34
C LEU A 75 -17.69 0.81 -2.78
N ALA A 76 -16.70 0.71 -3.67
CA ALA A 76 -16.91 0.25 -5.05
C ALA A 76 -17.45 -1.19 -5.12
N VAL A 77 -16.90 -2.10 -4.31
CA VAL A 77 -17.40 -3.48 -4.24
C VAL A 77 -18.77 -3.53 -3.56
N TYR A 78 -18.93 -2.92 -2.39
CA TYR A 78 -20.12 -3.09 -1.55
C TYR A 78 -21.34 -2.31 -2.02
N GLN A 79 -21.17 -1.10 -2.56
CA GLN A 79 -22.29 -0.21 -2.92
C GLN A 79 -22.47 -0.06 -4.43
N LEU A 80 -21.39 -0.08 -5.21
CA LEU A 80 -21.47 0.08 -6.67
C LEU A 80 -21.56 -1.25 -7.42
N GLY A 81 -21.34 -2.39 -6.73
CA GLY A 81 -21.37 -3.73 -7.32
C GLY A 81 -20.27 -3.96 -8.35
N TRP A 82 -19.17 -3.20 -8.28
CA TRP A 82 -18.05 -3.33 -9.20
C TRP A 82 -17.28 -4.63 -8.96
N GLY A 83 -16.69 -5.17 -10.02
CA GLY A 83 -15.78 -6.30 -9.93
C GLY A 83 -14.49 -5.94 -9.16
N VAL A 84 -13.76 -6.97 -8.75
CA VAL A 84 -12.51 -6.82 -8.00
C VAL A 84 -11.47 -5.99 -8.77
N PRO A 85 -11.25 -6.17 -10.09
CA PRO A 85 -10.28 -5.36 -10.83
C PRO A 85 -10.65 -3.87 -10.88
N GLU A 86 -11.93 -3.56 -11.10
CA GLU A 86 -12.42 -2.19 -11.20
C GLU A 86 -12.36 -1.48 -9.85
N ALA A 87 -12.75 -2.17 -8.78
CA ALA A 87 -12.63 -1.66 -7.42
C ALA A 87 -11.18 -1.43 -6.99
N PHE A 88 -10.25 -2.30 -7.43
CA PHE A 88 -8.82 -2.10 -7.19
C PHE A 88 -8.31 -0.83 -7.85
N VAL A 89 -8.66 -0.61 -9.13
CA VAL A 89 -8.31 0.63 -9.85
C VAL A 89 -8.93 1.85 -9.17
N ALA A 90 -10.18 1.75 -8.70
CA ALA A 90 -10.86 2.81 -7.97
C ALA A 90 -10.12 3.17 -6.67
N GLY A 91 -9.72 2.18 -5.87
CA GLY A 91 -8.96 2.40 -4.65
C GLY A 91 -7.60 3.05 -4.91
N VAL A 92 -6.87 2.60 -5.93
CA VAL A 92 -5.60 3.22 -6.35
C VAL A 92 -5.83 4.66 -6.80
N ALA A 93 -6.86 4.93 -7.60
CA ALA A 93 -7.19 6.26 -8.06
C ALA A 93 -7.55 7.21 -6.91
N CYS A 94 -8.38 6.78 -5.95
CA CYS A 94 -8.73 7.56 -4.77
C CYS A 94 -7.49 7.90 -3.92
N GLY A 95 -6.63 6.90 -3.66
CA GLY A 95 -5.39 7.12 -2.92
C GLY A 95 -4.43 8.06 -3.65
N ALA A 96 -4.26 7.90 -4.97
CA ALA A 96 -3.39 8.74 -5.79
C ALA A 96 -3.89 10.19 -5.87
N LEU A 97 -5.19 10.40 -6.04
CA LEU A 97 -5.80 11.73 -6.05
C LEU A 97 -5.60 12.44 -4.71
N LEU A 98 -5.84 11.74 -3.60
CA LEU A 98 -5.64 12.30 -2.27
C LEU A 98 -4.15 12.59 -1.99
N ALA A 99 -3.25 11.69 -2.40
CA ALA A 99 -1.80 11.91 -2.35
C ALA A 99 -1.35 13.11 -3.18
N LEU A 100 -1.95 13.35 -4.34
CA LEU A 100 -1.67 14.50 -5.17
C LEU A 100 -2.11 15.79 -4.47
N VAL A 101 -3.35 15.86 -3.98
CA VAL A 101 -3.89 17.05 -3.31
C VAL A 101 -3.08 17.40 -2.06
N ILE A 102 -2.83 16.43 -1.20
CA ILE A 102 -2.10 16.64 0.05
C ILE A 102 -0.61 16.88 -0.22
N GLY A 103 -0.02 16.15 -1.17
CA GLY A 103 1.38 16.32 -1.58
C GLY A 103 1.67 17.74 -2.09
N LEU A 104 0.77 18.32 -2.88
CA LEU A 104 0.90 19.71 -3.35
C LEU A 104 1.02 20.73 -2.21
N LEU A 105 0.37 20.46 -1.07
CA LEU A 105 0.40 21.33 0.11
C LEU A 105 1.58 21.00 1.01
N ALA A 106 1.73 19.73 1.39
CA ALA A 106 2.68 19.27 2.40
C ALA A 106 4.13 19.38 1.92
N LEU A 107 4.43 19.11 0.64
CA LEU A 107 5.80 19.16 0.10
C LEU A 107 6.43 20.56 0.10
N ARG A 108 5.66 21.61 0.43
CA ARG A 108 6.20 22.97 0.65
C ARG A 108 6.86 23.13 2.02
N THR A 109 6.72 22.14 2.90
CA THR A 109 7.29 22.14 4.25
C THR A 109 8.36 21.06 4.37
N SER A 110 9.29 21.23 5.30
CA SER A 110 10.38 20.28 5.53
C SER A 110 10.62 20.04 7.02
N GLY A 111 11.24 18.90 7.34
CA GLY A 111 11.59 18.53 8.71
C GLY A 111 10.35 18.44 9.62
N VAL A 112 10.40 19.11 10.77
CA VAL A 112 9.35 19.05 11.79
C VAL A 112 8.03 19.64 11.31
N ALA A 113 8.08 20.69 10.48
CA ALA A 113 6.86 21.29 9.92
C ALA A 113 6.09 20.29 9.03
N PHE A 114 6.80 19.47 8.25
CA PHE A 114 6.18 18.42 7.42
C PHE A 114 5.46 17.36 8.27
N MET A 115 6.08 16.94 9.38
CA MET A 115 5.46 16.02 10.33
C MET A 115 4.16 16.59 10.92
N ILE A 116 4.18 17.85 11.37
CA ILE A 116 3.02 18.50 12.00
C ILE A 116 1.89 18.67 10.99
N VAL A 117 2.17 19.21 9.81
CA VAL A 117 1.15 19.47 8.77
C VAL A 117 0.49 18.16 8.33
N THR A 118 1.27 17.10 8.14
CA THR A 118 0.70 15.80 7.74
C THR A 118 -0.15 15.16 8.85
N MET A 119 0.19 15.37 10.13
CA MET A 119 -0.64 14.92 11.26
C MET A 119 -1.99 15.65 11.31
N MET A 120 -2.04 16.94 10.97
CA MET A 120 -3.29 17.71 10.96
C MET A 120 -4.32 17.23 9.94
N PHE A 121 -3.88 16.49 8.91
CA PHE A 121 -4.76 15.91 7.90
C PHE A 121 -5.26 14.50 8.23
N ALA A 122 -4.69 13.87 9.27
CA ALA A 122 -4.93 12.48 9.66
C ALA A 122 -6.14 12.36 10.59
#